data_AF-A0AA35UNY9-F1
#
_entry.id   AF-A0AA35UNY9-F1
#
_cell.length_a   1.000
_cell.length_b   1.000
_cell.length_c   1.000
_cell.angle_alpha   90.00
_cell.angle_beta   90.00
_cell.angle_gamma   90.00
#
_symmetry.space_group_name_H-M   'P 1'
#
loop_
_entity.id
_entity.type
_entity.pdbx_description
1 polymer ?
#
loop_
_entity_poly.entity_id
_entity_poly.type
_entity_poly.pdbx_seq_one_letter_code
_entity_poly.pdbx_strand_id
1 'polypeptide(L)'
;MSITTVVGASGATIQVSVDGGLSQKMVADYQNSILRAQAKGGLATFDLKPGGNSDTLPGGASVLQGVVTAGGAYSVTGAYTNLVVAALASEGSTVLDGQVTVDASGSTGSSLSILTSNLGNTDVTVGDQSGKYVATAGTSTFDSSKSDGSWTISTGMDTKNTLTLGSGSNYVVSEGQDTIDGVGSNDTVTLLGGSSTVTLATHAAVVDAASSDLITVGDGSTVFGGFGSTVNFSGGTGTVVGSIGDTITAASSLLVVHGVSNDIDASGALTFISGTGTTTINAGTATIFGAAGLDALVNTTSSAALFVANDGNETIDGSSASMGLHAFAGVGDNTVIGGSASDTLVGGTGNATMTGGSGAANLFVITDGLAGGDYTITDFGSAAGNIMALYGYGLQNSSGLHNVLDAATVAGGNTTIQLADNSKITFVGVTDLSASNFNLS
;
A
#
# COMPACT_ATOMS: atom_id res chain seq x y z
N MET A 1 10.62 27.64 -3.01
CA MET A 1 9.84 27.79 -4.25
C MET A 1 10.68 28.49 -5.30
N SER A 2 10.70 27.95 -6.51
CA SER A 2 11.25 28.63 -7.68
C SER A 2 10.14 29.44 -8.36
N ILE A 3 10.49 30.54 -9.05
CA ILE A 3 9.52 31.28 -9.87
C ILE A 3 9.79 30.93 -11.32
N THR A 4 8.76 30.43 -12.00
CA THR A 4 8.77 30.26 -13.46
C THR A 4 7.89 31.33 -14.09
N THR A 5 8.31 31.87 -15.23
CA THR A 5 7.56 32.91 -15.93
C THR A 5 6.92 32.38 -17.20
N VAL A 6 5.64 32.65 -17.40
CA VAL A 6 4.88 32.28 -18.60
C VAL A 6 4.50 33.55 -19.37
N VAL A 7 4.46 33.47 -20.70
CA VAL A 7 3.96 34.57 -21.54
C VAL A 7 2.46 34.74 -21.28
N GLY A 8 2.04 35.94 -20.90
CA GLY A 8 0.65 36.34 -20.73
C GLY A 8 0.14 37.14 -21.94
N ALA A 9 -1.07 37.70 -21.82
CA ALA A 9 -1.64 38.49 -22.90
C ALA A 9 -0.88 39.81 -23.12
N SER A 10 -0.88 40.28 -24.37
CA SER A 10 -0.21 41.54 -24.75
C SER A 10 1.28 41.62 -24.40
N GLY A 11 1.97 40.47 -24.27
CA GLY A 11 3.38 40.40 -23.90
C GLY A 11 3.66 40.58 -22.40
N ALA A 12 2.62 40.59 -21.56
CA ALA A 12 2.77 40.54 -20.12
C ALA A 12 3.49 39.26 -19.68
N THR A 13 4.11 39.30 -18.50
CA THR A 13 4.74 38.11 -17.90
C THR A 13 3.89 37.65 -16.73
N ILE A 14 3.64 36.35 -16.65
CA ILE A 14 2.87 35.70 -15.58
C ILE A 14 3.84 34.96 -14.67
N GLN A 15 3.74 35.18 -13.36
CA GLN A 15 4.58 34.52 -12.36
C GLN A 15 3.87 33.30 -11.79
N VAL A 16 4.53 32.15 -11.90
CA VAL A 16 4.07 30.87 -11.38
C VAL A 16 5.07 30.46 -10.31
N SER A 17 4.61 30.42 -9.06
CA SER A 17 5.37 29.83 -7.97
C SER A 17 5.33 28.33 -8.15
N VAL A 18 6.49 27.67 -8.13
CA VAL A 18 6.56 26.22 -8.29
C VAL A 18 7.48 25.65 -7.22
N ASP A 19 6.95 24.65 -6.54
CA ASP A 19 7.70 23.65 -5.80
C ASP A 19 7.49 22.28 -6.47
N GLY A 20 8.32 21.33 -6.07
CA GLY A 20 8.20 19.97 -6.57
C GLY A 20 8.92 19.66 -7.87
N GLY A 21 9.43 18.44 -7.98
CA GLY A 21 10.17 18.00 -9.16
C GLY A 21 9.25 17.84 -10.38
N LEU A 22 8.09 17.20 -10.21
CA LEU A 22 7.17 16.96 -11.33
C LEU A 22 6.36 18.21 -11.67
N SER A 23 5.84 18.92 -10.67
CA SER A 23 5.19 20.21 -10.87
C SER A 23 6.10 21.17 -11.64
N GLN A 24 7.40 21.26 -11.30
CA GLN A 24 8.38 22.04 -12.08
C GLN A 24 8.52 21.56 -13.52
N LYS A 25 8.59 20.25 -13.76
CA LYS A 25 8.67 19.71 -15.12
C LYS A 25 7.41 20.01 -15.94
N MET A 26 6.22 19.86 -15.36
CA MET A 26 4.96 20.14 -16.06
C MET A 26 4.78 21.63 -16.35
N VAL A 27 5.18 22.51 -15.43
CA VAL A 27 5.21 23.95 -15.67
C VAL A 27 6.21 24.32 -16.77
N ALA A 28 7.39 23.71 -16.79
CA ALA A 28 8.35 23.90 -17.87
C ALA A 28 7.82 23.41 -19.22
N ASP A 29 7.12 22.26 -19.25
CA ASP A 29 6.46 21.75 -20.46
C ASP A 29 5.36 22.71 -20.95
N TYR A 30 4.56 23.27 -20.03
CA TYR A 30 3.58 24.32 -20.34
C TYR A 30 4.27 25.55 -20.93
N GLN A 31 5.30 26.08 -20.28
CA GLN A 31 6.05 27.25 -20.73
C GLN A 31 6.65 27.03 -22.12
N ASN A 32 7.28 25.87 -22.34
CA ASN A 32 7.88 25.51 -23.62
C ASN A 32 6.85 25.40 -24.75
N SER A 33 5.63 24.92 -24.45
CA SER A 33 4.51 24.92 -25.40
C SER A 33 4.18 26.34 -25.87
N ILE A 34 4.02 27.27 -24.92
CA ILE A 34 3.69 28.68 -25.21
C ILE A 34 4.83 29.35 -26.02
N LEU A 35 6.08 29.18 -25.61
CA LEU A 35 7.24 29.78 -26.29
C LEU A 35 7.41 29.26 -27.72
N ARG A 36 7.18 27.96 -27.95
CA ARG A 36 7.24 27.37 -29.30
C ARG A 36 6.13 27.89 -30.20
N ALA A 37 4.92 28.06 -29.68
CA ALA A 37 3.82 28.65 -30.42
C ALA A 37 4.11 30.12 -30.76
N GLN A 38 4.63 30.89 -29.80
CA GLN A 38 5.02 32.29 -30.02
C GLN A 38 6.09 32.43 -31.10
N ALA A 39 7.15 31.62 -31.04
CA ALA A 39 8.25 31.66 -32.01
C ALA A 39 7.80 31.35 -33.45
N LYS A 40 6.70 30.60 -33.62
CA LYS A 40 6.10 30.26 -34.92
C LYS A 40 4.99 31.23 -35.35
N GLY A 41 4.68 32.26 -34.55
CA GLY A 41 3.53 33.14 -34.78
C GLY A 41 2.16 32.46 -34.59
N GLY A 42 2.13 31.29 -33.94
CA GLY A 42 0.95 30.46 -33.75
C GLY A 42 0.34 30.54 -32.34
N LEU A 43 0.63 31.60 -31.59
CA LEU A 43 0.10 31.83 -30.24
C LEU A 43 -0.95 32.93 -30.26
N ALA A 44 -2.15 32.62 -29.77
CA ALA A 44 -3.19 33.59 -29.45
C ALA A 44 -3.42 33.60 -27.93
N THR A 45 -3.36 34.78 -27.31
CA THR A 45 -3.47 34.96 -25.84
C THR A 45 -4.54 35.99 -25.51
N PHE A 46 -5.41 35.71 -24.54
CA PHE A 46 -6.49 36.60 -24.13
C PHE A 46 -6.53 36.77 -22.61
N ASP A 47 -6.61 38.02 -22.15
CA ASP A 47 -6.92 38.32 -20.75
C ASP A 47 -8.41 38.07 -20.52
N LEU A 48 -8.72 37.02 -19.77
CA LEU A 48 -10.11 36.66 -19.48
C LEU A 48 -10.74 37.68 -18.53
N LYS A 49 -12.05 37.88 -18.67
CA LYS A 49 -12.84 38.72 -17.78
C LYS A 49 -13.86 37.87 -17.03
N PRO A 50 -14.22 38.23 -15.78
CA PRO A 50 -15.30 37.56 -15.09
C PRO A 50 -16.57 37.55 -15.96
N GLY A 51 -17.24 36.40 -16.03
CA GLY A 51 -18.33 36.13 -16.96
C GLY A 51 -17.90 35.23 -18.12
N GLY A 52 -18.57 35.37 -19.27
CA GLY A 52 -18.38 34.51 -20.44
C GLY A 52 -17.20 34.94 -21.31
N ASN A 53 -16.34 33.98 -21.64
CA ASN A 53 -15.21 34.13 -22.56
C ASN A 53 -15.35 33.05 -23.63
N SER A 54 -15.43 33.45 -24.89
CA SER A 54 -15.66 32.56 -26.02
C SER A 54 -14.80 32.98 -27.19
N ASP A 55 -13.83 32.14 -27.55
CA ASP A 55 -12.92 32.42 -28.65
C ASP A 55 -12.71 31.19 -29.53
N THR A 56 -12.42 31.47 -30.79
CA THR A 56 -12.07 30.45 -31.77
C THR A 56 -10.57 30.49 -32.00
N LEU A 57 -9.97 29.35 -32.34
CA LEU A 57 -8.56 29.29 -32.68
C LEU A 57 -8.32 30.10 -33.97
N PRO A 58 -7.57 31.21 -33.94
CA PRO A 58 -7.36 32.02 -35.14
C PRO A 58 -6.64 31.22 -36.22
N GLY A 59 -6.89 31.55 -37.50
CA GLY A 59 -6.21 30.90 -38.62
C GLY A 59 -4.68 31.00 -38.50
N GLY A 60 -4.00 29.85 -38.42
CA GLY A 60 -2.55 29.77 -38.23
C GLY A 60 -2.08 29.68 -36.77
N ALA A 61 -2.98 29.84 -35.79
CA ALA A 61 -2.68 29.57 -34.40
C ALA A 61 -2.75 28.06 -34.10
N SER A 62 -1.83 27.58 -33.28
CA SER A 62 -1.83 26.22 -32.72
C SER A 62 -2.14 26.20 -31.23
N VAL A 63 -2.08 27.37 -30.58
CA VAL A 63 -2.34 27.55 -29.15
C VAL A 63 -3.27 28.72 -28.95
N LEU A 64 -4.35 28.49 -28.21
CA LEU A 64 -5.25 29.51 -27.70
C LEU A 64 -5.17 29.49 -26.16
N GLN A 65 -4.59 30.55 -25.59
CA GLN A 65 -4.33 30.69 -24.17
C GLN A 65 -5.26 31.73 -23.52
N GLY A 66 -6.00 31.32 -22.49
CA GLY A 66 -6.70 32.23 -21.58
C GLY A 66 -5.85 32.54 -20.35
N VAL A 67 -5.81 33.81 -19.96
CA VAL A 67 -5.01 34.33 -18.84
C VAL A 67 -5.93 34.94 -17.80
N VAL A 68 -5.88 34.42 -16.56
CA VAL A 68 -6.65 34.91 -15.41
C VAL A 68 -5.67 35.43 -14.36
N THR A 69 -5.78 36.73 -14.04
CA THR A 69 -4.86 37.43 -13.14
C THR A 69 -5.57 38.14 -11.99
N ALA A 70 -6.86 37.90 -11.81
CA ALA A 70 -7.69 38.50 -10.77
C ALA A 70 -8.77 37.52 -10.31
N GLY A 71 -9.23 37.67 -9.06
CA GLY A 71 -10.36 36.91 -8.53
C GLY A 71 -11.64 37.12 -9.33
N GLY A 72 -12.49 36.10 -9.38
CA GLY A 72 -13.75 36.12 -10.13
C GLY A 72 -14.16 34.76 -10.68
N ALA A 73 -15.35 34.71 -11.30
CA ALA A 73 -15.86 33.52 -11.98
C ALA A 73 -15.79 33.69 -13.50
N TYR A 74 -15.21 32.72 -14.19
CA TYR A 74 -14.88 32.75 -15.61
C TYR A 74 -15.49 31.52 -16.28
N SER A 75 -16.42 31.72 -17.21
CA SER A 75 -16.89 30.66 -18.11
C SER A 75 -16.05 30.72 -19.39
N VAL A 76 -15.44 29.60 -19.76
CA VAL A 76 -14.51 29.46 -20.87
C VAL A 76 -15.12 28.48 -21.88
N THR A 77 -15.41 28.99 -23.07
CA THR A 77 -16.01 28.23 -24.17
C THR A 77 -15.20 28.39 -25.44
N GLY A 78 -15.32 27.43 -26.37
CA GLY A 78 -14.60 27.46 -27.65
C GLY A 78 -13.24 26.75 -27.59
N ALA A 79 -12.33 27.10 -28.48
CA ALA A 79 -11.19 26.23 -28.82
C ALA A 79 -9.94 26.43 -27.92
N TYR A 80 -10.14 26.79 -26.64
CA TYR A 80 -9.04 27.03 -25.70
C TYR A 80 -8.22 25.75 -25.50
N THR A 81 -6.90 25.85 -25.70
CA THR A 81 -5.95 24.74 -25.48
C THR A 81 -5.17 24.91 -24.19
N ASN A 82 -5.06 26.14 -23.70
CA ASN A 82 -4.25 26.51 -22.54
C ASN A 82 -5.00 27.50 -21.65
N LEU A 83 -4.90 27.32 -20.34
CA LEU A 83 -5.36 28.27 -19.34
C LEU A 83 -4.26 28.48 -18.30
N VAL A 84 -4.09 29.72 -17.86
CA VAL A 84 -3.19 30.06 -16.75
C VAL A 84 -3.92 30.97 -15.76
N VAL A 85 -3.93 30.58 -14.48
CA VAL A 85 -4.48 31.33 -13.35
C VAL A 85 -3.33 31.66 -12.42
N ALA A 86 -2.81 32.89 -12.49
CA ALA A 86 -1.63 33.29 -11.75
C ALA A 86 -1.44 34.81 -11.73
N ALA A 87 -0.52 35.27 -10.89
CA ALA A 87 -0.19 36.69 -10.75
C ALA A 87 0.51 37.26 -12.00
N LEU A 88 0.23 38.53 -12.31
CA LEU A 88 1.06 39.33 -13.21
C LEU A 88 2.42 39.61 -12.56
N ALA A 89 3.49 39.48 -13.33
CA ALA A 89 4.81 39.94 -12.93
C ALA A 89 4.81 41.47 -12.82
N SER A 90 4.90 42.00 -11.61
CA SER A 90 5.03 43.44 -11.36
C SER A 90 6.08 43.72 -10.28
N GLU A 91 6.74 44.89 -10.35
CA GLU A 91 7.54 45.38 -9.23
C GLU A 91 6.61 45.64 -8.03
N GLY A 92 6.70 44.83 -6.98
CA GLY A 92 5.90 45.02 -5.75
C GLY A 92 4.99 43.86 -5.31
N SER A 93 5.12 42.65 -5.87
CA SER A 93 4.48 41.43 -5.35
C SER A 93 2.95 41.47 -5.30
N THR A 94 2.29 41.76 -6.41
CA THR A 94 0.84 41.49 -6.52
C THR A 94 0.62 39.98 -6.64
N VAL A 95 0.52 39.29 -5.51
CA VAL A 95 0.09 37.89 -5.48
C VAL A 95 -1.38 37.80 -5.88
N LEU A 96 -1.76 36.72 -6.55
CA LEU A 96 -3.16 36.36 -6.71
C LEU A 96 -3.56 35.57 -5.47
N ASP A 97 -4.54 36.07 -4.72
CA ASP A 97 -5.01 35.47 -3.46
C ASP A 97 -6.54 35.43 -3.32
N GLY A 98 -7.27 35.98 -4.30
CA GLY A 98 -8.73 35.94 -4.35
C GLY A 98 -9.27 34.59 -4.85
N GLN A 99 -10.55 34.33 -4.56
CA GLN A 99 -11.27 33.20 -5.14
C GLN A 99 -11.33 33.32 -6.66
N VAL A 100 -10.93 32.27 -7.35
CA VAL A 100 -11.09 32.11 -8.80
C VAL A 100 -11.95 30.88 -9.07
N THR A 101 -12.91 31.00 -9.97
CA THR A 101 -13.68 29.87 -10.50
C THR A 101 -13.56 29.87 -12.02
N VAL A 102 -13.14 28.74 -12.59
CA VAL A 102 -13.01 28.55 -14.05
C VAL A 102 -13.90 27.39 -14.45
N ASP A 103 -14.98 27.68 -15.16
CA ASP A 103 -15.82 26.68 -15.82
C ASP A 103 -15.39 26.56 -17.28
N ALA A 104 -14.57 25.56 -17.58
CA ALA A 104 -14.10 25.22 -18.92
C ALA A 104 -14.88 24.05 -19.54
N SER A 105 -16.09 23.76 -19.05
CA SER A 105 -16.93 22.68 -19.56
C SER A 105 -17.42 22.89 -20.99
N GLY A 106 -17.47 24.14 -21.44
CA GLY A 106 -17.80 24.51 -22.83
C GLY A 106 -16.60 24.60 -23.76
N SER A 107 -15.40 24.22 -23.32
CA SER A 107 -14.23 24.15 -24.20
C SER A 107 -14.40 23.01 -25.21
N THR A 108 -14.08 23.27 -26.47
CA THR A 108 -14.20 22.30 -27.57
C THR A 108 -12.85 21.74 -28.01
N GLY A 109 -11.77 22.15 -27.34
CA GLY A 109 -10.44 21.60 -27.56
C GLY A 109 -10.39 20.12 -27.17
N SER A 110 -9.80 19.28 -28.01
CA SER A 110 -9.61 17.85 -27.69
C SER A 110 -8.69 17.63 -26.49
N SER A 111 -7.89 18.63 -26.14
CA SER A 111 -7.13 18.63 -24.90
C SER A 111 -6.96 20.03 -24.32
N LEU A 112 -6.91 20.13 -22.99
CA LEU A 112 -6.73 21.36 -22.25
C LEU A 112 -5.55 21.25 -21.27
N SER A 113 -4.64 22.20 -21.32
CA SER A 113 -3.55 22.35 -20.34
C SER A 113 -3.83 23.54 -19.43
N ILE A 114 -3.98 23.29 -18.14
CA ILE A 114 -4.35 24.29 -17.14
C ILE A 114 -3.24 24.38 -16.10
N LEU A 115 -2.82 25.61 -15.81
CA LEU A 115 -1.81 25.91 -14.80
C LEU A 115 -2.38 26.91 -13.80
N THR A 116 -2.44 26.53 -12.52
CA THR A 116 -2.91 27.40 -11.43
C THR A 116 -1.78 27.63 -10.42
N SER A 117 -1.57 28.89 -10.06
CA SER A 117 -0.63 29.37 -9.05
C SER A 117 -1.27 30.56 -8.34
N ASN A 118 -2.32 30.26 -7.57
CA ASN A 118 -3.10 31.21 -6.78
C ASN A 118 -2.87 30.89 -5.31
N LEU A 119 -2.53 31.87 -4.47
CA LEU A 119 -2.44 31.64 -3.02
C LEU A 119 -3.83 31.49 -2.37
N GLY A 120 -4.87 31.97 -3.04
CA GLY A 120 -6.27 31.75 -2.66
C GLY A 120 -6.83 30.45 -3.21
N ASN A 121 -8.16 30.39 -3.27
CA ASN A 121 -8.88 29.23 -3.78
C ASN A 121 -9.06 29.30 -5.31
N THR A 122 -8.85 28.17 -5.99
CA THR A 122 -9.11 28.04 -7.43
C THR A 122 -9.98 26.83 -7.71
N ASP A 123 -11.22 27.06 -8.13
CA ASP A 123 -12.13 25.98 -8.56
C ASP A 123 -12.09 25.87 -10.09
N VAL A 124 -11.85 24.68 -10.61
CA VAL A 124 -11.75 24.40 -12.05
C VAL A 124 -12.67 23.25 -12.40
N THR A 125 -13.62 23.47 -13.30
CA THR A 125 -14.47 22.42 -13.88
C THR A 125 -14.13 22.28 -15.36
N VAL A 126 -13.99 21.05 -15.84
CA VAL A 126 -13.68 20.76 -17.24
C VAL A 126 -14.78 19.96 -17.92
N GLY A 127 -14.76 19.96 -19.25
CA GLY A 127 -15.70 19.21 -20.09
C GLY A 127 -15.18 17.82 -20.41
N ASP A 128 -15.75 17.24 -21.46
CA ASP A 128 -15.36 15.93 -21.96
C ASP A 128 -14.11 16.02 -22.87
N GLN A 129 -12.98 16.38 -22.26
CA GLN A 129 -11.68 16.42 -22.92
C GLN A 129 -10.59 15.77 -22.07
N SER A 130 -9.50 15.35 -22.68
CA SER A 130 -8.28 14.93 -21.96
C SER A 130 -7.42 16.15 -21.59
N GLY A 131 -6.47 16.04 -20.68
CA GLY A 131 -5.67 17.22 -20.37
C GLY A 131 -4.56 17.08 -19.35
N LYS A 132 -4.02 18.25 -19.02
CA LYS A 132 -3.03 18.43 -17.96
C LYS A 132 -3.53 19.48 -16.98
N TYR A 133 -3.44 19.20 -15.71
CA TYR A 133 -3.76 20.13 -14.63
C TYR A 133 -2.56 20.24 -13.69
N VAL A 134 -2.15 21.46 -13.37
CA VAL A 134 -1.10 21.70 -12.38
C VAL A 134 -1.57 22.76 -11.41
N ALA A 135 -1.58 22.43 -10.11
CA ALA A 135 -1.92 23.35 -9.04
C ALA A 135 -0.73 23.52 -8.10
N THR A 136 -0.01 24.63 -8.22
CA THR A 136 1.29 24.81 -7.54
C THR A 136 1.23 25.67 -6.27
N ALA A 137 0.06 26.23 -5.94
CA ALA A 137 -0.10 27.09 -4.79
C ALA A 137 -1.55 27.12 -4.30
N GLY A 138 -1.72 27.47 -3.03
CA GLY A 138 -3.03 27.64 -2.39
C GLY A 138 -3.85 26.36 -2.31
N THR A 139 -5.17 26.52 -2.37
CA THR A 139 -6.13 25.42 -2.41
C THR A 139 -6.79 25.41 -3.78
N SER A 140 -6.90 24.24 -4.40
CA SER A 140 -7.64 24.10 -5.64
C SER A 140 -8.66 22.97 -5.61
N THR A 141 -9.78 23.19 -6.27
CA THR A 141 -10.72 22.13 -6.64
C THR A 141 -10.59 21.87 -8.13
N PHE A 142 -10.40 20.63 -8.54
CA PHE A 142 -10.41 20.23 -9.94
C PHE A 142 -11.49 19.17 -10.15
N ASP A 143 -12.48 19.47 -10.99
CA ASP A 143 -13.61 18.59 -11.29
C ASP A 143 -13.60 18.18 -12.76
N SER A 144 -13.27 16.92 -12.99
CA SER A 144 -13.34 16.24 -14.28
C SER A 144 -14.38 15.11 -14.30
N SER A 145 -15.33 15.10 -13.35
CA SER A 145 -16.35 14.05 -13.22
C SER A 145 -17.19 13.79 -14.49
N LYS A 146 -17.30 14.79 -15.37
CA LYS A 146 -18.01 14.71 -16.65
C LYS A 146 -17.11 14.32 -17.83
N SER A 147 -15.86 14.00 -17.57
CA SER A 147 -14.86 13.69 -18.58
C SER A 147 -14.67 12.19 -18.70
N ASP A 148 -14.74 11.68 -19.93
CA ASP A 148 -14.24 10.34 -20.26
C ASP A 148 -12.76 10.39 -20.73
N GLY A 149 -12.19 11.60 -20.80
CA GLY A 149 -10.80 11.85 -21.15
C GLY A 149 -9.83 11.57 -20.02
N SER A 150 -8.58 11.27 -20.40
CA SER A 150 -7.48 11.05 -19.45
C SER A 150 -6.84 12.37 -19.00
N TRP A 151 -6.62 12.51 -17.70
CA TRP A 151 -5.94 13.66 -17.11
C TRP A 151 -4.60 13.31 -16.47
N THR A 152 -3.59 14.14 -16.72
CA THR A 152 -2.33 14.15 -15.96
C THR A 152 -2.35 15.33 -15.00
N ILE A 153 -2.27 15.07 -13.71
CA ILE A 153 -2.47 16.05 -12.65
C ILE A 153 -1.25 16.07 -11.74
N SER A 154 -0.81 17.27 -11.35
CA SER A 154 0.24 17.48 -10.36
C SER A 154 -0.14 18.59 -9.39
N THR A 155 0.05 18.38 -8.10
CA THR A 155 -0.16 19.40 -7.07
C THR A 155 1.17 19.81 -6.43
N GLY A 156 1.18 20.97 -5.80
CA GLY A 156 2.37 21.54 -5.14
C GLY A 156 2.52 21.08 -3.70
N MET A 157 3.71 21.28 -3.14
CA MET A 157 3.97 21.06 -1.72
C MET A 157 3.11 21.99 -0.85
N ASP A 158 2.78 21.56 0.37
CA ASP A 158 2.00 22.34 1.35
C ASP A 158 0.62 22.81 0.83
N THR A 159 0.14 22.27 -0.28
CA THR A 159 -1.19 22.54 -0.82
C THR A 159 -2.22 21.57 -0.25
N LYS A 160 -3.49 21.95 -0.33
CA LYS A 160 -4.64 21.13 0.05
C LYS A 160 -5.68 21.23 -1.04
N ASN A 161 -5.68 20.27 -1.94
CA ASN A 161 -6.54 20.26 -3.12
C ASN A 161 -7.60 19.18 -3.02
N THR A 162 -8.71 19.39 -3.74
CA THR A 162 -9.75 18.40 -3.96
C THR A 162 -9.79 18.07 -5.44
N LEU A 163 -9.51 16.82 -5.80
CA LEU A 163 -9.46 16.35 -7.19
C LEU A 163 -10.56 15.32 -7.41
N THR A 164 -11.51 15.62 -8.28
CA THR A 164 -12.54 14.68 -8.75
C THR A 164 -12.17 14.23 -10.16
N LEU A 165 -11.87 12.94 -10.30
CA LEU A 165 -11.40 12.32 -11.52
C LEU A 165 -12.57 11.71 -12.30
N GLY A 166 -12.59 11.94 -13.61
CA GLY A 166 -13.57 11.36 -14.53
C GLY A 166 -13.37 9.86 -14.77
N SER A 167 -14.05 9.33 -15.79
CA SER A 167 -14.05 7.89 -16.10
C SER A 167 -12.82 7.43 -16.89
N GLY A 168 -12.09 8.37 -17.52
CA GLY A 168 -10.84 8.11 -18.22
C GLY A 168 -9.73 7.61 -17.30
N SER A 169 -8.61 7.16 -17.86
CA SER A 169 -7.45 6.74 -17.04
C SER A 169 -6.64 7.96 -16.63
N ASN A 170 -6.64 8.28 -15.33
CA ASN A 170 -6.00 9.47 -14.82
C ASN A 170 -4.66 9.14 -14.13
N TYR A 171 -3.75 10.10 -14.17
CA TYR A 171 -2.46 10.04 -13.50
C TYR A 171 -2.32 11.25 -12.60
N VAL A 172 -2.21 11.04 -11.29
CA VAL A 172 -2.08 12.11 -10.29
C VAL A 172 -0.77 11.96 -9.55
N VAL A 173 -0.06 13.07 -9.37
CA VAL A 173 1.03 13.17 -8.39
C VAL A 173 0.66 14.23 -7.37
N SER A 174 0.44 13.77 -6.14
CA SER A 174 0.12 14.61 -5.00
C SER A 174 1.40 14.93 -4.23
N GLU A 175 1.84 16.18 -4.25
CA GLU A 175 2.94 16.64 -3.38
C GLU A 175 2.43 17.29 -2.08
N GLY A 176 1.11 17.52 -1.99
CA GLY A 176 0.43 18.15 -0.86
C GLY A 176 -0.37 17.17 0.01
N GLN A 177 -1.30 17.73 0.78
CA GLN A 177 -2.29 17.02 1.58
C GLN A 177 -3.63 17.05 0.84
N ASP A 178 -3.79 16.16 -0.12
CA ASP A 178 -4.88 16.26 -1.10
C ASP A 178 -5.99 15.25 -0.86
N THR A 179 -7.20 15.59 -1.30
CA THR A 179 -8.33 14.67 -1.41
C THR A 179 -8.52 14.31 -2.88
N ILE A 180 -8.49 13.02 -3.21
CA ILE A 180 -8.54 12.50 -4.57
C ILE A 180 -9.67 11.48 -4.64
N ASP A 181 -10.67 11.72 -5.49
CA ASP A 181 -11.81 10.85 -5.70
C ASP A 181 -11.94 10.50 -7.18
N GLY A 182 -11.78 9.23 -7.53
CA GLY A 182 -11.84 8.73 -8.90
C GLY A 182 -12.88 7.65 -9.09
N VAL A 183 -13.76 7.87 -10.08
CA VAL A 183 -14.81 6.92 -10.46
C VAL A 183 -14.38 6.01 -11.62
N GLY A 184 -13.29 6.34 -12.30
CA GLY A 184 -12.72 5.60 -13.42
C GLY A 184 -12.00 4.33 -13.01
N SER A 185 -11.73 3.47 -13.98
CA SER A 185 -10.84 2.32 -13.79
C SER A 185 -9.43 2.67 -14.25
N ASN A 186 -8.41 2.03 -13.66
CA ASN A 186 -7.00 2.22 -14.03
C ASN A 186 -6.45 3.62 -13.71
N ASP A 187 -6.99 4.29 -12.70
CA ASP A 187 -6.37 5.50 -12.16
C ASP A 187 -5.05 5.16 -11.47
N THR A 188 -4.06 6.02 -11.66
CA THR A 188 -2.76 5.92 -11.00
C THR A 188 -2.51 7.17 -10.17
N VAL A 189 -2.25 6.98 -8.87
CA VAL A 189 -1.97 8.08 -7.93
C VAL A 189 -0.61 7.84 -7.28
N THR A 190 0.26 8.84 -7.32
CA THR A 190 1.51 8.87 -6.55
C THR A 190 1.38 9.89 -5.44
N LEU A 191 1.54 9.46 -4.19
CA LEU A 191 1.53 10.32 -3.01
C LEU A 191 2.97 10.57 -2.57
N LEU A 192 3.38 11.83 -2.65
CA LEU A 192 4.66 12.33 -2.16
C LEU A 192 4.46 13.20 -0.90
N GLY A 193 3.29 13.82 -0.76
CA GLY A 193 2.84 14.47 0.47
C GLY A 193 1.94 13.53 1.28
N GLY A 194 2.18 13.47 2.59
CA GLY A 194 1.42 12.60 3.50
C GLY A 194 0.08 13.20 3.93
N SER A 195 -0.73 12.42 4.64
CA SER A 195 -2.07 12.81 5.09
C SER A 195 -3.05 13.18 3.98
N SER A 196 -2.84 12.63 2.79
CA SER A 196 -3.80 12.66 1.69
C SER A 196 -4.93 11.64 1.91
N THR A 197 -6.09 11.90 1.32
CA THR A 197 -7.23 10.97 1.27
C THR A 197 -7.47 10.59 -0.18
N VAL A 198 -7.43 9.30 -0.48
CA VAL A 198 -7.57 8.76 -1.84
C VAL A 198 -8.72 7.76 -1.86
N THR A 199 -9.68 7.95 -2.76
CA THR A 199 -10.73 6.98 -3.06
C THR A 199 -10.72 6.72 -4.55
N LEU A 200 -10.44 5.48 -4.97
CA LEU A 200 -10.41 5.09 -6.38
C LEU A 200 -11.28 3.85 -6.58
N ALA A 201 -11.79 3.68 -7.80
CA ALA A 201 -12.56 2.49 -8.15
C ALA A 201 -11.63 1.29 -8.43
N THR A 202 -11.86 0.56 -9.51
CA THR A 202 -11.19 -0.73 -9.77
C THR A 202 -9.89 -0.60 -10.55
N HIS A 203 -9.01 -1.59 -10.41
CA HIS A 203 -7.74 -1.69 -11.12
C HIS A 203 -6.82 -0.47 -10.90
N ALA A 204 -6.97 0.20 -9.75
CA ALA A 204 -6.19 1.37 -9.44
C ALA A 204 -4.77 1.00 -9.01
N ALA A 205 -3.83 1.91 -9.24
CA ALA A 205 -2.46 1.81 -8.74
C ALA A 205 -2.15 3.02 -7.86
N VAL A 206 -1.81 2.79 -6.59
CA VAL A 206 -1.37 3.85 -5.68
C VAL A 206 0.08 3.62 -5.30
N VAL A 207 0.93 4.60 -5.56
CA VAL A 207 2.32 4.63 -5.05
C VAL A 207 2.33 5.58 -3.86
N ASP A 208 2.27 5.01 -2.66
CA ASP A 208 2.37 5.74 -1.40
C ASP A 208 3.84 5.81 -0.96
N ALA A 209 4.49 6.94 -1.27
CA ALA A 209 5.84 7.25 -0.82
C ALA A 209 5.84 8.17 0.41
N ALA A 210 4.68 8.38 1.01
CA ALA A 210 4.46 9.30 2.10
C ALA A 210 3.99 8.55 3.35
N SER A 211 3.31 9.26 4.25
CA SER A 211 2.94 8.73 5.56
C SER A 211 1.56 9.22 5.98
N SER A 212 0.86 8.37 6.74
CA SER A 212 -0.43 8.71 7.33
C SER A 212 -1.52 9.02 6.29
N ASP A 213 -1.45 8.38 5.14
CA ASP A 213 -2.45 8.53 4.08
C ASP A 213 -3.66 7.61 4.34
N LEU A 214 -4.84 8.06 3.90
CA LEU A 214 -6.05 7.26 3.91
C LEU A 214 -6.38 6.85 2.48
N ILE A 215 -6.16 5.59 2.15
CA ILE A 215 -6.31 5.05 0.80
C ILE A 215 -7.47 4.06 0.79
N THR A 216 -8.43 4.27 -0.10
CA THR A 216 -9.54 3.34 -0.37
C THR A 216 -9.56 3.01 -1.85
N VAL A 217 -9.50 1.72 -2.18
CA VAL A 217 -9.47 1.24 -3.56
C VAL A 217 -10.46 0.09 -3.78
N GLY A 218 -10.92 -0.05 -5.02
CA GLY A 218 -11.78 -1.14 -5.46
C GLY A 218 -11.02 -2.40 -5.87
N ASP A 219 -11.73 -3.31 -6.53
CA ASP A 219 -11.22 -4.63 -6.94
C ASP A 219 -10.02 -4.55 -7.89
N GLY A 220 -9.09 -5.50 -7.75
CA GLY A 220 -7.93 -5.64 -8.63
C GLY A 220 -6.89 -4.53 -8.48
N SER A 221 -6.97 -3.73 -7.41
CA SER A 221 -6.08 -2.59 -7.19
C SER A 221 -4.79 -2.99 -6.49
N THR A 222 -3.74 -2.20 -6.67
CA THR A 222 -2.44 -2.38 -6.01
C THR A 222 -2.00 -1.10 -5.31
N VAL A 223 -1.52 -1.23 -4.07
CA VAL A 223 -0.90 -0.15 -3.30
C VAL A 223 0.57 -0.50 -3.04
N PHE A 224 1.47 0.41 -3.36
CA PHE A 224 2.91 0.27 -3.17
C PHE A 224 3.38 1.21 -2.07
N GLY A 225 4.16 0.72 -1.11
CA GLY A 225 4.71 1.51 -0.02
C GLY A 225 3.69 1.82 1.06
N GLY A 226 3.87 2.99 1.68
CA GLY A 226 3.13 3.45 2.87
C GLY A 226 3.94 3.36 4.15
N PHE A 227 3.82 4.41 4.97
CA PHE A 227 4.34 4.45 6.34
C PHE A 227 3.27 4.94 7.32
N GLY A 228 2.73 4.03 8.12
CA GLY A 228 1.67 4.35 9.07
C GLY A 228 0.39 4.83 8.38
N SER A 229 0.13 4.36 7.17
CA SER A 229 -1.04 4.66 6.35
C SER A 229 -2.19 3.70 6.67
N THR A 230 -3.41 4.08 6.30
CA THR A 230 -4.59 3.22 6.33
C THR A 230 -5.00 2.87 4.91
N VAL A 231 -5.03 1.57 4.59
CA VAL A 231 -5.36 1.07 3.25
C VAL A 231 -6.59 0.17 3.31
N ASN A 232 -7.63 0.53 2.56
CA ASN A 232 -8.91 -0.19 2.52
C ASN A 232 -9.20 -0.72 1.13
N PHE A 233 -9.31 -2.05 0.99
CA PHE A 233 -9.78 -2.72 -0.22
C PHE A 233 -11.26 -3.05 -0.09
N SER A 234 -12.08 -2.40 -0.90
CA SER A 234 -13.55 -2.61 -0.94
C SER A 234 -14.00 -3.68 -1.93
N GLY A 235 -13.08 -4.19 -2.77
CA GLY A 235 -13.34 -5.18 -3.82
C GLY A 235 -13.09 -6.64 -3.43
N GLY A 236 -13.03 -7.51 -4.44
CA GLY A 236 -12.82 -8.96 -4.27
C GLY A 236 -11.35 -9.37 -4.09
N THR A 237 -10.43 -8.58 -4.65
CA THR A 237 -8.98 -8.82 -4.57
C THR A 237 -8.22 -7.51 -4.41
N GLY A 238 -7.12 -7.56 -3.64
CA GLY A 238 -6.21 -6.44 -3.43
C GLY A 238 -4.75 -6.91 -3.33
N THR A 239 -3.82 -6.03 -3.67
CA THR A 239 -2.38 -6.25 -3.47
C THR A 239 -1.74 -5.07 -2.75
N VAL A 240 -0.92 -5.36 -1.74
CA VAL A 240 -0.04 -4.38 -1.09
C VAL A 240 1.42 -4.83 -1.22
N VAL A 241 2.31 -3.91 -1.56
CA VAL A 241 3.74 -4.20 -1.71
C VAL A 241 4.56 -3.20 -0.92
N GLY A 242 5.36 -3.66 0.06
CA GLY A 242 6.36 -2.84 0.75
C GLY A 242 5.81 -1.84 1.76
N SER A 243 4.63 -2.09 2.33
CA SER A 243 4.04 -1.26 3.39
C SER A 243 4.78 -1.42 4.72
N ILE A 244 4.84 -0.33 5.51
CA ILE A 244 5.55 -0.30 6.80
C ILE A 244 4.65 0.31 7.88
N GLY A 245 4.26 -0.47 8.88
CA GLY A 245 3.46 0.05 9.99
C GLY A 245 2.03 0.41 9.61
N ASP A 246 1.52 -0.11 8.49
CA ASP A 246 0.22 0.26 7.95
C ASP A 246 -0.91 -0.58 8.55
N THR A 247 -2.10 0.02 8.59
CA THR A 247 -3.36 -0.67 8.84
C THR A 247 -4.00 -1.02 7.51
N ILE A 248 -4.15 -2.31 7.22
CA ILE A 248 -4.62 -2.81 5.93
C ILE A 248 -5.89 -3.63 6.13
N THR A 249 -7.01 -3.15 5.57
CA THR A 249 -8.29 -3.84 5.60
C THR A 249 -8.69 -4.31 4.20
N ALA A 250 -9.15 -5.55 4.06
CA ALA A 250 -9.71 -6.09 2.83
C ALA A 250 -11.03 -6.82 3.08
N ALA A 251 -12.08 -6.43 2.35
CA ALA A 251 -13.38 -7.08 2.40
C ALA A 251 -13.37 -8.53 1.84
N SER A 252 -12.29 -8.95 1.20
CA SER A 252 -12.14 -10.28 0.61
C SER A 252 -10.66 -10.71 0.60
N SER A 253 -10.14 -11.21 -0.52
CA SER A 253 -8.80 -11.78 -0.58
C SER A 253 -7.72 -10.72 -0.76
N LEU A 254 -6.59 -10.90 -0.10
CA LEU A 254 -5.49 -9.94 -0.07
C LEU A 254 -4.15 -10.64 -0.28
N LEU A 255 -3.31 -10.05 -1.13
CA LEU A 255 -1.89 -10.38 -1.23
C LEU A 255 -1.08 -9.24 -0.61
N VAL A 256 -0.21 -9.56 0.34
CA VAL A 256 0.77 -8.61 0.89
C VAL A 256 2.17 -9.15 0.65
N VAL A 257 3.05 -8.31 0.09
CA VAL A 257 4.43 -8.69 -0.24
C VAL A 257 5.39 -7.69 0.40
N HIS A 258 6.43 -8.17 1.07
CA HIS A 258 7.45 -7.33 1.75
C HIS A 258 6.88 -6.35 2.77
N GLY A 259 5.76 -6.70 3.42
CA GLY A 259 5.19 -5.87 4.48
C GLY A 259 6.01 -5.94 5.77
N VAL A 260 6.14 -4.81 6.46
CA VAL A 260 6.89 -4.69 7.72
C VAL A 260 5.98 -4.16 8.81
N SER A 261 5.83 -4.91 9.90
CA SER A 261 5.11 -4.47 11.11
C SER A 261 3.69 -3.95 10.89
N ASN A 262 2.90 -4.62 10.04
CA ASN A 262 1.55 -4.16 9.67
C ASN A 262 0.45 -4.73 10.58
N ASP A 263 -0.71 -4.08 10.59
CA ASP A 263 -1.97 -4.64 11.09
C ASP A 263 -2.86 -5.01 9.89
N ILE A 264 -3.11 -6.30 9.69
CA ILE A 264 -3.80 -6.83 8.51
C ILE A 264 -5.12 -7.48 8.93
N ASP A 265 -6.22 -7.01 8.36
CA ASP A 265 -7.55 -7.62 8.45
C ASP A 265 -8.08 -7.95 7.05
N ALA A 266 -8.06 -9.24 6.68
CA ALA A 266 -8.58 -9.73 5.41
C ALA A 266 -9.75 -10.68 5.64
N SER A 267 -10.98 -10.23 5.37
CA SER A 267 -12.17 -11.08 5.58
C SER A 267 -12.15 -12.38 4.78
N GLY A 268 -11.41 -12.43 3.66
CA GLY A 268 -11.19 -13.62 2.84
C GLY A 268 -9.84 -14.31 3.08
N ALA A 269 -9.19 -14.73 2.00
CA ALA A 269 -7.88 -15.36 2.06
C ALA A 269 -6.75 -14.32 2.06
N LEU A 270 -5.79 -14.47 2.97
CA LEU A 270 -4.54 -13.73 2.97
C LEU A 270 -3.41 -14.60 2.41
N THR A 271 -2.65 -14.04 1.48
CA THR A 271 -1.29 -14.51 1.16
C THR A 271 -0.29 -13.45 1.60
N PHE A 272 0.62 -13.79 2.51
CA PHE A 272 1.64 -12.87 3.01
C PHE A 272 3.03 -13.41 2.67
N ILE A 273 3.80 -12.66 1.89
CA ILE A 273 5.08 -13.12 1.33
C ILE A 273 6.20 -12.18 1.77
N SER A 274 7.28 -12.76 2.28
CA SER A 274 8.50 -12.06 2.71
C SER A 274 8.21 -10.96 3.74
N GLY A 275 7.25 -11.21 4.63
CA GLY A 275 6.92 -10.30 5.74
C GLY A 275 7.99 -10.29 6.82
N THR A 276 8.17 -9.15 7.49
CA THR A 276 9.10 -9.01 8.64
C THR A 276 8.50 -8.14 9.74
N GLY A 277 9.17 -8.09 10.90
CA GLY A 277 8.73 -7.27 12.03
C GLY A 277 7.46 -7.82 12.69
N THR A 278 6.80 -7.00 13.51
CA THR A 278 5.65 -7.43 14.31
C THR A 278 4.35 -7.21 13.55
N THR A 279 3.78 -8.27 12.98
CA THR A 279 2.59 -8.18 12.14
C THR A 279 1.39 -8.86 12.79
N THR A 280 0.27 -8.15 12.90
CA THR A 280 -1.02 -8.73 13.29
C THR A 280 -1.77 -9.17 12.05
N ILE A 281 -2.34 -10.37 12.07
CA ILE A 281 -3.05 -10.98 10.95
C ILE A 281 -4.38 -11.52 11.45
N ASN A 282 -5.47 -10.88 11.04
CA ASN A 282 -6.82 -11.41 11.10
C ASN A 282 -7.24 -11.82 9.69
N ALA A 283 -7.56 -13.10 9.48
CA ALA A 283 -7.97 -13.55 8.15
C ALA A 283 -9.06 -14.64 8.18
N GLY A 284 -9.77 -14.82 7.07
CA GLY A 284 -10.57 -16.03 6.86
C GLY A 284 -9.66 -17.27 6.79
N THR A 285 -8.59 -17.19 6.01
CA THR A 285 -7.50 -18.16 5.92
C THR A 285 -6.20 -17.43 5.63
N ALA A 286 -5.06 -17.96 6.06
CA ALA A 286 -3.76 -17.33 5.87
C ALA A 286 -2.74 -18.32 5.30
N THR A 287 -2.03 -17.90 4.26
CA THR A 287 -0.81 -18.55 3.77
C THR A 287 0.34 -17.56 3.92
N ILE A 288 1.29 -17.88 4.79
CA ILE A 288 2.34 -16.96 5.22
C ILE A 288 3.69 -17.59 4.90
N PHE A 289 4.47 -16.91 4.05
CA PHE A 289 5.87 -17.18 3.82
C PHE A 289 6.67 -16.04 4.46
N GLY A 290 7.16 -16.28 5.68
CA GLY A 290 7.93 -15.29 6.43
C GLY A 290 9.30 -15.00 5.82
N ALA A 291 9.86 -13.84 6.15
CA ALA A 291 11.28 -13.57 6.03
C ALA A 291 11.90 -13.43 7.43
N ALA A 292 13.22 -13.24 7.47
CA ALA A 292 13.99 -13.17 8.71
C ALA A 292 13.39 -12.18 9.72
N GLY A 293 13.09 -12.65 10.92
CA GLY A 293 12.63 -11.80 12.03
C GLY A 293 11.17 -11.38 11.92
N LEU A 294 10.31 -12.24 11.35
CA LEU A 294 8.87 -12.07 11.42
C LEU A 294 8.33 -12.52 12.78
N ASP A 295 7.63 -11.61 13.46
CA ASP A 295 6.80 -11.91 14.63
C ASP A 295 5.33 -11.74 14.23
N ALA A 296 4.65 -12.85 13.90
CA ALA A 296 3.28 -12.83 13.40
C ALA A 296 2.28 -13.29 14.47
N LEU A 297 1.31 -12.44 14.79
CA LEU A 297 0.12 -12.80 15.58
C LEU A 297 -1.00 -13.15 14.60
N VAL A 298 -1.42 -14.42 14.58
CA VAL A 298 -2.34 -14.95 13.56
C VAL A 298 -3.64 -15.41 14.18
N ASN A 299 -4.74 -14.90 13.63
CA ASN A 299 -6.10 -15.29 13.95
C ASN A 299 -6.85 -15.63 12.65
N THR A 300 -7.02 -16.93 12.38
CA THR A 300 -7.81 -17.41 11.25
C THR A 300 -9.18 -17.92 11.70
N THR A 301 -10.23 -17.57 10.97
CA THR A 301 -11.63 -17.80 11.37
C THR A 301 -12.41 -18.79 10.52
N SER A 302 -11.97 -19.10 9.29
CA SER A 302 -12.73 -19.93 8.34
C SER A 302 -12.00 -21.21 7.91
N SER A 303 -10.68 -21.18 7.82
CA SER A 303 -9.84 -22.34 7.49
C SER A 303 -8.50 -22.25 8.20
N ALA A 304 -7.75 -23.33 8.16
CA ALA A 304 -6.41 -23.40 8.73
C ALA A 304 -5.46 -22.35 8.15
N ALA A 305 -4.46 -21.99 8.95
CA ALA A 305 -3.31 -21.20 8.54
C ALA A 305 -2.15 -22.11 8.11
N LEU A 306 -1.43 -21.72 7.07
CA LEU A 306 -0.12 -22.26 6.72
C LEU A 306 0.94 -21.19 6.98
N PHE A 307 1.94 -21.52 7.79
CA PHE A 307 3.11 -20.70 8.02
C PHE A 307 4.37 -21.46 7.60
N VAL A 308 5.22 -20.82 6.79
CA VAL A 308 6.53 -21.32 6.41
C VAL A 308 7.54 -20.22 6.68
N ALA A 309 8.42 -20.46 7.65
CA ALA A 309 9.52 -19.58 7.98
C ALA A 309 10.69 -19.72 6.98
N ASN A 310 11.63 -18.79 7.09
CA ASN A 310 12.88 -18.79 6.33
C ASN A 310 14.05 -18.84 7.31
N ASP A 311 15.21 -18.33 6.92
CA ASP A 311 16.33 -18.09 7.84
C ASP A 311 16.00 -16.92 8.76
N GLY A 312 16.19 -17.09 10.07
CA GLY A 312 15.97 -16.08 11.09
C GLY A 312 15.32 -16.66 12.35
N ASN A 313 15.13 -15.78 13.34
CA ASN A 313 14.39 -16.13 14.54
C ASN A 313 12.97 -15.60 14.34
N GLU A 314 12.01 -16.49 14.10
CA GLU A 314 10.61 -16.11 13.91
C GLU A 314 9.76 -16.48 15.12
N THR A 315 8.76 -15.63 15.39
CA THR A 315 7.66 -15.94 16.28
C THR A 315 6.38 -16.06 15.47
N ILE A 316 5.70 -17.19 15.60
CA ILE A 316 4.33 -17.37 15.10
C ILE A 316 3.42 -17.66 16.29
N ASP A 317 2.48 -16.75 16.53
CA ASP A 317 1.51 -16.85 17.61
C ASP A 317 0.11 -17.05 17.04
N GLY A 318 -0.35 -18.30 17.01
CA GLY A 318 -1.69 -18.72 16.64
C GLY A 318 -2.63 -18.89 17.84
N SER A 319 -2.27 -18.44 19.04
CA SER A 319 -3.05 -18.69 20.27
C SER A 319 -4.49 -18.20 20.22
N SER A 320 -4.78 -17.20 19.38
CA SER A 320 -6.12 -16.66 19.14
C SER A 320 -6.87 -17.34 17.98
N ALA A 321 -6.20 -18.19 17.20
CA ALA A 321 -6.83 -18.88 16.07
C ALA A 321 -7.80 -19.98 16.54
N SER A 322 -8.99 -19.99 15.94
CA SER A 322 -9.99 -21.05 16.14
C SER A 322 -9.86 -22.20 15.13
N MET A 323 -9.03 -22.01 14.11
CA MET A 323 -8.71 -22.98 13.07
C MET A 323 -7.28 -23.47 13.23
N GLY A 324 -6.96 -24.63 12.65
CA GLY A 324 -5.64 -25.26 12.79
C GLY A 324 -4.51 -24.42 12.20
N LEU A 325 -3.32 -24.54 12.78
CA LEU A 325 -2.07 -23.95 12.34
C LEU A 325 -1.13 -25.05 11.86
N HIS A 326 -0.71 -24.96 10.60
CA HIS A 326 0.39 -25.75 10.05
C HIS A 326 1.62 -24.85 9.98
N ALA A 327 2.49 -24.95 10.97
CA ALA A 327 3.68 -24.12 11.08
C ALA A 327 4.94 -24.93 10.78
N PHE A 328 5.68 -24.50 9.78
CA PHE A 328 6.97 -25.04 9.39
C PHE A 328 8.05 -24.02 9.74
N ALA A 329 8.69 -24.20 10.90
CA ALA A 329 9.82 -23.37 11.29
C ALA A 329 11.01 -23.58 10.33
N GLY A 330 11.79 -22.52 10.14
CA GLY A 330 12.92 -22.48 9.23
C GLY A 330 14.24 -22.71 9.96
N VAL A 331 15.24 -21.91 9.64
CA VAL A 331 16.57 -21.98 10.28
C VAL A 331 16.69 -20.87 11.30
N GLY A 332 16.91 -21.21 12.57
CA GLY A 332 17.14 -20.25 13.64
C GLY A 332 16.42 -20.63 14.93
N ASP A 333 16.40 -19.72 15.89
CA ASP A 333 15.73 -19.91 17.17
C ASP A 333 14.26 -19.46 17.07
N ASN A 334 13.37 -20.43 16.89
CA ASN A 334 11.97 -20.20 16.54
C ASN A 334 11.01 -20.37 17.73
N THR A 335 9.93 -19.59 17.74
CA THR A 335 8.81 -19.77 18.68
C THR A 335 7.51 -19.99 17.91
N VAL A 336 6.84 -21.10 18.18
CA VAL A 336 5.60 -21.51 17.51
C VAL A 336 4.53 -21.80 18.55
N ILE A 337 3.43 -21.07 18.51
CA ILE A 337 2.30 -21.23 19.42
C ILE A 337 1.05 -21.56 18.59
N GLY A 338 0.49 -22.73 18.84
CA GLY A 338 -0.78 -23.19 18.28
C GLY A 338 -1.99 -22.55 18.96
N GLY A 339 -3.17 -22.87 18.42
CA GLY A 339 -4.45 -22.35 18.86
C GLY A 339 -5.25 -23.38 19.65
N SER A 340 -6.57 -23.36 19.44
CA SER A 340 -7.48 -24.32 20.08
C SER A 340 -7.87 -25.52 19.21
N ALA A 341 -7.54 -25.45 17.92
CA ALA A 341 -7.75 -26.52 16.96
C ALA A 341 -6.59 -27.53 17.00
N SER A 342 -6.63 -28.52 16.11
CA SER A 342 -5.50 -29.43 15.94
C SER A 342 -4.44 -28.77 15.06
N ASP A 343 -3.26 -28.59 15.64
CA ASP A 343 -2.12 -27.94 15.00
C ASP A 343 -1.03 -28.92 14.62
N THR A 344 -0.23 -28.55 13.62
CA THR A 344 0.99 -29.24 13.22
C THR A 344 2.16 -28.28 13.30
N LEU A 345 3.06 -28.52 14.24
CA LEU A 345 4.18 -27.64 14.54
C LEU A 345 5.49 -28.37 14.22
N VAL A 346 6.22 -27.91 13.21
CA VAL A 346 7.49 -28.49 12.77
C VAL A 346 8.64 -27.58 13.23
N GLY A 347 9.57 -28.13 13.99
CA GLY A 347 10.59 -27.34 14.71
C GLY A 347 11.74 -26.78 13.86
N GLY A 348 11.92 -27.22 12.62
CA GLY A 348 12.98 -26.71 11.73
C GLY A 348 14.41 -26.98 12.24
N THR A 349 15.37 -26.20 11.73
CA THR A 349 16.79 -26.25 12.12
C THR A 349 17.09 -25.18 13.16
N GLY A 350 17.89 -25.51 14.18
CA GLY A 350 18.15 -24.61 15.31
C GLY A 350 17.26 -24.94 16.50
N ASN A 351 17.20 -24.05 17.49
CA ASN A 351 16.36 -24.29 18.66
C ASN A 351 14.91 -23.92 18.34
N ALA A 352 13.94 -24.64 18.87
CA ALA A 352 12.55 -24.21 18.76
C ALA A 352 11.78 -24.41 20.05
N THR A 353 10.93 -23.43 20.38
CA THR A 353 9.93 -23.54 21.43
C THR A 353 8.57 -23.71 20.79
N MET A 354 7.93 -24.85 21.04
CA MET A 354 6.62 -25.19 20.49
C MET A 354 5.59 -25.36 21.60
N THR A 355 4.48 -24.65 21.46
CA THR A 355 3.31 -24.73 22.35
C THR A 355 2.13 -25.15 21.51
N GLY A 356 1.48 -26.27 21.83
CA GLY A 356 0.32 -26.76 21.07
C GLY A 356 -0.92 -25.91 21.30
N GLY A 357 -1.08 -25.32 22.48
CA GLY A 357 -2.26 -24.54 22.83
C GLY A 357 -3.36 -25.39 23.47
N SER A 358 -4.42 -24.71 23.92
CA SER A 358 -5.51 -25.36 24.66
C SER A 358 -6.59 -25.85 23.71
N GLY A 359 -6.76 -27.17 23.58
CA GLY A 359 -7.89 -27.70 22.83
C GLY A 359 -7.67 -29.09 22.29
N ALA A 360 -7.74 -29.22 20.97
CA ALA A 360 -7.56 -30.49 20.29
C ALA A 360 -6.11 -31.00 20.40
N ALA A 361 -5.92 -32.26 20.03
CA ALA A 361 -4.60 -32.86 19.98
C ALA A 361 -3.75 -32.26 18.85
N ASN A 362 -2.47 -32.05 19.16
CA ASN A 362 -1.48 -31.44 18.29
C ASN A 362 -0.41 -32.43 17.86
N LEU A 363 0.21 -32.14 16.72
CA LEU A 363 1.34 -32.87 16.18
C LEU A 363 2.59 -32.01 16.25
N PHE A 364 3.58 -32.43 17.02
CA PHE A 364 4.91 -31.82 17.08
C PHE A 364 5.86 -32.64 16.22
N VAL A 365 6.61 -32.04 15.30
CA VAL A 365 7.41 -32.77 14.31
C VAL A 365 8.88 -32.33 14.36
N ILE A 366 9.78 -33.30 14.42
CA ILE A 366 11.22 -33.13 14.24
C ILE A 366 11.69 -34.13 13.19
N THR A 367 12.46 -33.66 12.20
CA THR A 367 12.86 -34.44 11.03
C THR A 367 14.38 -34.50 10.92
N ASP A 368 14.93 -35.70 10.81
CA ASP A 368 16.36 -35.93 10.60
C ASP A 368 16.84 -35.25 9.31
N GLY A 369 18.07 -34.73 9.33
CA GLY A 369 18.65 -33.93 8.25
C GLY A 369 18.14 -32.49 8.14
N LEU A 370 17.04 -32.14 8.82
CA LEU A 370 16.57 -30.76 9.01
C LEU A 370 16.67 -30.30 10.48
N ALA A 371 16.84 -31.23 11.42
CA ALA A 371 17.06 -30.92 12.81
C ALA A 371 18.51 -30.49 13.09
N GLY A 372 18.78 -30.02 14.31
CA GLY A 372 20.14 -29.68 14.72
C GLY A 372 20.27 -28.81 15.98
N GLY A 373 19.20 -28.60 16.74
CA GLY A 373 19.22 -27.81 17.97
C GLY A 373 18.50 -28.48 19.15
N ASP A 374 18.24 -27.65 20.17
CA ASP A 374 17.47 -28.00 21.36
C ASP A 374 16.01 -27.54 21.18
N TYR A 375 15.08 -28.47 21.30
CA TYR A 375 13.64 -28.25 21.14
C TYR A 375 12.94 -28.31 22.50
N THR A 376 12.02 -27.39 22.74
CA THR A 376 11.20 -27.34 23.95
C THR A 376 9.73 -27.43 23.57
N ILE A 377 9.05 -28.47 24.06
CA ILE A 377 7.60 -28.62 23.97
C ILE A 377 7.01 -28.20 25.31
N THR A 378 6.30 -27.09 25.34
CA THR A 378 5.92 -26.40 26.59
C THR A 378 4.72 -27.03 27.28
N ASP A 379 3.85 -27.70 26.52
CA ASP A 379 2.54 -28.13 26.98
C ASP A 379 2.15 -29.51 26.42
N PHE A 380 3.11 -30.40 26.20
CA PHE A 380 2.83 -31.71 25.57
C PHE A 380 1.72 -32.51 26.28
N GLY A 381 1.58 -32.38 27.60
CA GLY A 381 0.51 -33.02 28.38
C GLY A 381 -0.86 -32.30 28.34
N SER A 382 -1.00 -31.19 27.61
CA SER A 382 -2.24 -30.39 27.58
C SER A 382 -3.43 -31.12 26.95
N ALA A 383 -3.15 -32.04 26.02
CA ALA A 383 -4.15 -32.91 25.39
C ALA A 383 -3.65 -34.35 25.30
N ALA A 384 -4.48 -35.31 25.69
CA ALA A 384 -4.14 -36.74 25.73
C ALA A 384 -3.75 -37.34 24.35
N GLY A 385 -4.11 -36.67 23.26
CA GLY A 385 -3.78 -37.09 21.89
C GLY A 385 -2.56 -36.40 21.30
N ASN A 386 -1.84 -35.56 22.04
CA ASN A 386 -0.63 -34.93 21.52
C ASN A 386 0.40 -36.00 21.11
N ILE A 387 0.97 -35.83 19.90
CA ILE A 387 1.92 -36.76 19.31
C ILE A 387 3.23 -36.03 18.98
N MET A 388 4.34 -36.68 19.31
CA MET A 388 5.68 -36.32 18.86
C MET A 388 6.06 -37.18 17.64
N ALA A 389 6.12 -36.57 16.46
CA ALA A 389 6.58 -37.20 15.24
C ALA A 389 8.10 -37.07 15.05
N LEU A 390 8.80 -38.19 15.02
CA LEU A 390 10.24 -38.27 14.76
C LEU A 390 10.45 -38.97 13.41
N TYR A 391 10.74 -38.18 12.38
CA TYR A 391 10.85 -38.67 11.00
C TYR A 391 12.31 -38.78 10.55
N GLY A 392 12.68 -39.90 9.94
CA GLY A 392 14.03 -40.13 9.38
C GLY A 392 15.04 -40.74 10.35
N TYR A 393 14.76 -40.76 11.66
CA TYR A 393 15.69 -41.24 12.69
C TYR A 393 15.86 -42.77 12.77
N GLY A 394 15.12 -43.55 11.98
CA GLY A 394 15.24 -45.02 11.96
C GLY A 394 14.84 -45.73 13.26
N LEU A 395 13.97 -45.11 14.07
CA LEU A 395 13.58 -45.57 15.41
C LEU A 395 12.52 -46.69 15.42
N GLN A 396 11.96 -47.00 14.26
CA GLN A 396 10.86 -47.94 14.02
C GLN A 396 11.27 -49.42 14.19
N ASN A 397 12.57 -49.68 14.39
CA ASN A 397 13.04 -51.01 14.80
C ASN A 397 12.63 -51.32 16.26
N SER A 398 12.65 -52.60 16.66
CA SER A 398 12.10 -53.05 17.95
C SER A 398 12.70 -52.37 19.19
N SER A 399 13.92 -51.85 19.10
CA SER A 399 14.64 -51.25 20.23
C SER A 399 14.94 -49.76 20.05
N GLY A 400 14.68 -49.18 18.88
CA GLY A 400 15.11 -47.84 18.52
C GLY A 400 14.54 -46.79 19.47
N LEU A 401 13.23 -46.61 19.46
CA LEU A 401 12.55 -45.68 20.37
C LEU A 401 12.74 -46.06 21.85
N HIS A 402 12.72 -47.35 22.18
CA HIS A 402 12.93 -47.82 23.56
C HIS A 402 14.28 -47.36 24.13
N ASN A 403 15.37 -47.48 23.35
CA ASN A 403 16.68 -47.02 23.77
C ASN A 403 16.73 -45.49 24.00
N VAL A 404 16.01 -44.71 23.19
CA VAL A 404 15.90 -43.25 23.36
C VAL A 404 15.14 -42.91 24.64
N LEU A 405 14.04 -43.61 24.92
CA LEU A 405 13.24 -43.42 26.13
C LEU A 405 13.96 -43.89 27.40
N ASP A 406 14.66 -45.03 27.36
CA ASP A 406 15.44 -45.55 28.49
C ASP A 406 16.63 -44.63 28.86
N ALA A 407 17.16 -43.91 27.86
CA ALA A 407 18.22 -42.91 28.05
C ALA A 407 17.68 -41.51 28.41
N ALA A 408 16.36 -41.32 28.49
CA ALA A 408 15.75 -40.04 28.80
C ALA A 408 16.14 -39.55 30.20
N THR A 409 16.33 -38.24 30.34
CA THR A 409 16.58 -37.62 31.65
C THR A 409 15.30 -37.01 32.18
N VAL A 410 14.85 -37.45 33.36
CA VAL A 410 13.72 -36.84 34.07
C VAL A 410 14.25 -35.99 35.21
N ALA A 411 14.07 -34.67 35.13
CA ALA A 411 14.55 -33.72 36.13
C ALA A 411 13.63 -32.49 36.20
N GLY A 412 13.36 -32.01 37.42
CA GLY A 412 12.58 -30.80 37.62
C GLY A 412 11.13 -30.85 37.10
N GLY A 413 10.55 -32.05 36.96
CA GLY A 413 9.21 -32.25 36.40
C GLY A 413 9.15 -32.32 34.87
N ASN A 414 10.30 -32.33 34.20
CA ASN A 414 10.41 -32.40 32.73
C ASN A 414 11.12 -33.69 32.32
N THR A 415 10.85 -34.14 31.09
CA THR A 415 11.59 -35.24 30.45
C THR A 415 12.36 -34.69 29.26
N THR A 416 13.64 -35.02 29.14
CA THR A 416 14.47 -34.69 27.98
C THR A 416 14.97 -35.96 27.31
N ILE A 417 14.71 -36.10 26.02
CA ILE A 417 15.28 -37.16 25.17
C ILE A 417 16.39 -36.57 24.29
N GLN A 418 17.35 -37.39 23.90
CA GLN A 418 18.39 -37.04 22.95
C GLN A 418 18.34 -37.97 21.73
N LEU A 419 18.43 -37.38 20.53
CA LEU A 419 18.39 -38.08 19.25
C LEU A 419 19.81 -38.33 18.72
N ALA A 420 19.93 -39.13 17.66
CA ALA A 420 21.21 -39.59 17.12
C ALA A 420 22.08 -38.47 16.52
N ASP A 421 21.46 -37.38 16.08
CA ASP A 421 22.10 -36.14 15.61
C ASP A 421 22.54 -35.20 16.75
N ASN A 422 22.33 -35.61 18.01
CA ASN A 422 22.51 -34.86 19.25
C ASN A 422 21.44 -33.84 19.57
N SER A 423 20.39 -33.68 18.75
CA SER A 423 19.25 -32.84 19.10
C SER A 423 18.61 -33.32 20.38
N LYS A 424 18.20 -32.38 21.23
CA LYS A 424 17.50 -32.67 22.48
C LYS A 424 16.08 -32.17 22.37
N ILE A 425 15.13 -32.96 22.86
CA ILE A 425 13.73 -32.54 22.95
C ILE A 425 13.34 -32.60 24.42
N THR A 426 12.97 -31.46 24.98
CA THR A 426 12.50 -31.32 26.35
C THR A 426 10.99 -31.15 26.36
N PHE A 427 10.31 -32.06 27.07
CA PHE A 427 8.87 -32.05 27.30
C PHE A 427 8.62 -31.47 28.69
N VAL A 428 8.11 -30.24 28.72
CA VAL A 428 7.86 -29.51 29.96
C VAL A 428 6.64 -30.10 30.67
N GLY A 429 6.76 -30.36 31.97
CA GLY A 429 5.67 -30.89 32.81
C GLY A 429 5.29 -32.35 32.53
N VAL A 430 6.07 -33.09 31.74
CA VAL A 430 5.83 -34.50 31.42
C VAL A 430 6.95 -35.36 32.01
N THR A 431 6.58 -36.45 32.69
CA THR A 431 7.55 -37.35 33.38
C THR A 431 7.41 -38.82 33.01
N ASP A 432 6.44 -39.14 32.16
CA ASP A 432 5.93 -40.49 31.90
C ASP A 432 5.72 -40.76 30.40
N LEU A 433 6.63 -40.26 29.55
CA LEU A 433 6.61 -40.55 28.11
C LEU A 433 6.62 -42.05 27.81
N SER A 434 5.86 -42.45 26.80
CA SER A 434 5.71 -43.83 26.36
C SER A 434 5.69 -43.92 24.84
N ALA A 435 5.82 -45.14 24.30
CA ALA A 435 5.82 -45.35 22.85
C ALA A 435 4.55 -44.84 22.14
N SER A 436 3.40 -44.79 22.81
CA SER A 436 2.15 -44.26 22.22
C SER A 436 2.17 -42.74 22.03
N ASN A 437 3.10 -42.02 22.65
CA ASN A 437 3.27 -40.58 22.46
C ASN A 437 4.02 -40.25 21.15
N PHE A 438 4.51 -41.25 20.42
CA PHE A 438 5.36 -41.04 19.26
C PHE A 438 4.78 -41.60 17.97
N ASN A 439 5.00 -40.88 16.89
CA ASN A 439 4.81 -41.35 15.51
C ASN A 439 6.17 -41.38 14.81
N LEU A 440 6.52 -42.50 14.20
CA LEU A 440 7.86 -42.74 13.65
C LEU A 440 7.75 -43.02 12.14
N SER A 441 8.64 -42.46 11.34
CA SER A 441 8.74 -42.73 9.90
C SER A 441 10.17 -42.76 9.39
#